data_AF-A0A563VWN7-F1
#
_entry.id   AF-A0A563VWN7-F1
#
_cell.length_a   1.000
_cell.length_b   1.000
_cell.length_c   1.000
_cell.angle_alpha   90.00
_cell.angle_beta   90.00
_cell.angle_gamma   90.00
#
_symmetry.space_group_name_H-M   'P 1'
#
loop_
_entity.id
_entity.type
_entity.pdbx_description
1 polymer ?
#
loop_
_entity_poly.entity_id
_entity_poly.type
_entity_poly.pdbx_seq_one_letter_code
_entity_poly.pdbx_strand_id
1 'polypeptide(L)'
;MATFIITSEDTLAKHNLAKLLKELRGSDTQRQFAKRLKISYTSIQDWEKQIRLPNEKNLQRIAQLKGWTYLELVLFLFGSDARSVITTTEPLEVIRACVPKLSPRKRQELEDYLSLPAEDSQRT
;
A
#
# COMPACT_ATOMS: atom_id res chain seq x y z
N MET A 1 -26.69 10.30 24.05
CA MET A 1 -26.32 10.93 22.77
C MET A 1 -24.81 10.77 22.63
N ALA A 2 -24.33 9.72 21.95
CA ALA A 2 -22.90 9.49 21.79
C ALA A 2 -22.38 10.43 20.68
N THR A 3 -21.71 11.51 21.08
CA THR A 3 -21.04 12.43 20.16
C THR A 3 -19.85 11.70 19.54
N PHE A 4 -20.02 11.22 18.31
CA PHE A 4 -18.93 10.66 17.52
C PHE A 4 -18.01 11.82 17.13
N ILE A 5 -16.86 11.93 17.80
CA ILE A 5 -15.79 12.82 17.37
C ILE A 5 -15.34 12.30 16.01
N ILE A 6 -15.77 12.95 14.93
CA ILE A 6 -15.16 12.72 13.61
C ILE A 6 -13.75 13.28 13.75
N THR A 7 -12.78 12.40 13.96
CA THR A 7 -11.37 12.75 13.96
C THR A 7 -11.05 13.36 12.60
N SER A 8 -10.34 14.49 12.57
CA SER A 8 -9.96 15.19 11.34
C SER A 8 -9.23 14.27 10.35
N GLU A 9 -8.51 13.28 10.88
CA GLU A 9 -7.78 12.25 10.14
C GLU A 9 -8.70 11.35 9.31
N ASP A 10 -9.87 10.96 9.82
CA ASP A 10 -10.84 10.14 9.09
C ASP A 10 -11.41 10.88 7.88
N THR A 11 -11.55 12.21 7.98
CA THR A 11 -12.08 13.05 6.92
C THR A 11 -11.10 13.12 5.75
N LEU A 12 -9.80 13.26 6.04
CA LEU A 12 -8.74 13.25 5.04
C LEU A 12 -8.66 11.89 4.33
N ALA A 13 -8.67 10.79 5.10
CA ALA A 13 -8.61 9.44 4.54
C ALA A 13 -9.78 9.14 3.61
N LYS A 14 -11.01 9.49 4.01
CA LYS A 14 -12.20 9.35 3.16
C LYS A 14 -12.10 10.20 1.90
N HIS A 15 -11.59 11.42 2.00
CA HIS A 15 -11.39 12.30 0.86
C HIS A 15 -10.40 11.72 -0.16
N ASN A 16 -9.22 11.34 0.32
CA ASN A 16 -8.16 10.78 -0.52
C ASN A 16 -8.60 9.47 -1.18
N LEU A 17 -9.34 8.63 -0.45
CA LEU A 17 -9.91 7.41 -1.02
C LEU A 17 -10.91 7.72 -2.13
N ALA A 18 -11.86 8.62 -1.89
CA ALA A 18 -12.88 8.97 -2.88
C ALA A 18 -12.25 9.53 -4.17
N LYS A 19 -11.21 10.36 -4.03
CA LYS A 19 -10.43 10.88 -5.16
C LYS A 19 -9.74 9.74 -5.92
N LEU A 20 -9.09 8.82 -5.20
CA LEU A 20 -8.39 7.70 -5.79
C LEU A 20 -9.32 6.75 -6.55
N LEU A 21 -10.49 6.43 -5.98
CA LEU A 21 -11.46 5.54 -6.64
C LEU A 21 -11.97 6.15 -7.95
N LYS A 22 -12.22 7.46 -7.98
CA LYS A 22 -12.63 8.17 -9.20
C LYS A 22 -11.53 8.16 -10.27
N GLU A 23 -10.27 8.33 -9.86
CA GLU A 23 -9.10 8.22 -10.75
C GLU A 23 -8.98 6.82 -11.36
N LEU A 24 -9.00 5.76 -10.53
CA LEU A 24 -8.90 4.37 -10.97
C LEU A 24 -10.08 3.93 -11.85
N ARG A 25 -11.26 4.50 -11.58
CA ARG A 25 -12.47 4.25 -12.35
C ARG A 25 -12.41 4.89 -13.73
N GLY A 26 -11.85 6.09 -13.84
CA GLY A 26 -11.83 6.84 -15.09
C GLY A 26 -13.25 7.08 -15.62
N SER A 27 -13.53 6.62 -16.84
CA SER A 27 -14.84 6.74 -17.49
C SER A 27 -15.84 5.64 -17.13
N ASP A 28 -15.42 4.56 -16.46
CA ASP A 28 -16.32 3.49 -16.06
C ASP A 28 -17.42 4.02 -15.14
N THR A 29 -18.65 3.52 -15.27
CA THR A 29 -19.66 3.73 -14.22
C THR A 29 -19.24 3.04 -12.92
N GLN A 30 -19.74 3.52 -11.77
CA GLN A 30 -19.53 2.85 -10.48
C GLN A 30 -19.90 1.35 -10.52
N ARG A 31 -20.91 0.95 -11.30
CA ARG A 31 -21.31 -0.46 -11.46
C ARG A 31 -20.30 -1.28 -12.26
N GLN A 32 -19.77 -0.74 -13.35
CA GLN A 32 -18.71 -1.39 -14.12
C GLN A 32 -17.43 -1.54 -13.29
N PHE A 33 -17.05 -0.48 -12.57
CA PHE A 33 -15.91 -0.50 -11.68
C PHE A 33 -16.04 -1.51 -10.54
N ALA A 34 -17.22 -1.57 -9.90
CA ALA A 34 -17.52 -2.54 -8.87
C ALA A 34 -17.38 -3.99 -9.38
N LYS A 35 -17.85 -4.27 -10.61
CA LYS A 35 -17.66 -5.57 -11.26
C LYS A 35 -16.18 -5.89 -11.48
N ARG A 36 -15.37 -4.93 -11.95
CA ARG A 36 -13.93 -5.09 -12.16
C ARG A 36 -13.19 -5.43 -10.86
N LEU A 37 -13.55 -4.77 -9.77
CA LEU A 37 -12.99 -5.04 -8.43
C LEU A 37 -13.60 -6.26 -7.73
N LYS A 38 -14.66 -6.86 -8.27
CA LYS A 38 -15.47 -7.91 -7.62
C LYS A 38 -15.98 -7.48 -6.23
N ILE A 39 -16.41 -6.23 -6.13
CA ILE A 39 -16.96 -5.59 -4.92
C ILE A 39 -18.40 -5.17 -5.20
N SER A 40 -19.21 -5.01 -4.15
CA SER A 40 -20.58 -4.52 -4.32
C SER A 40 -20.60 -3.07 -4.81
N TYR A 41 -21.57 -2.74 -5.66
CA TYR A 41 -21.81 -1.37 -6.12
C TYR A 41 -22.01 -0.39 -4.96
N THR A 42 -22.75 -0.81 -3.92
CA THR A 42 -23.06 0.02 -2.74
C THR A 42 -21.79 0.37 -1.96
N SER A 43 -20.84 -0.54 -1.85
CA SER A 43 -19.54 -0.24 -1.24
C SER A 43 -18.79 0.86 -2.00
N ILE A 44 -18.68 0.76 -3.32
CA ILE A 44 -18.04 1.80 -4.15
C ILE A 44 -18.77 3.14 -3.99
N GLN A 45 -20.10 3.12 -4.00
CA GLN A 45 -20.91 4.33 -3.83
C GLN A 45 -20.67 4.98 -2.47
N ASP A 46 -20.66 4.21 -1.38
CA ASP A 46 -20.44 4.72 -0.03
C ASP A 46 -19.05 5.34 0.12
N TRP A 47 -18.03 4.71 -0.47
CA TRP A 47 -16.65 5.19 -0.41
C TRP A 47 -16.45 6.46 -1.23
N GLU A 48 -17.00 6.54 -2.45
CA GLU A 48 -16.94 7.77 -3.26
C GLU A 48 -17.74 8.92 -2.64
N LYS A 49 -18.78 8.62 -1.85
CA LYS A 49 -19.57 9.58 -1.07
C LYS A 49 -18.99 9.86 0.32
N GLN A 50 -17.85 9.27 0.68
CA GLN A 50 -17.16 9.50 1.96
C GLN A 50 -18.00 9.12 3.19
N ILE A 51 -18.95 8.18 3.04
CA ILE A 51 -19.82 7.76 4.14
C ILE A 51 -19.02 6.93 5.16
N ARG A 52 -18.20 5.99 4.67
CA ARG A 52 -17.37 5.08 5.47
C ARG A 52 -16.10 4.69 4.73
N LEU A 53 -15.13 4.13 5.46
CA LEU A 53 -13.93 3.54 4.88
C LEU A 53 -14.14 2.04 4.54
N PRO A 54 -13.37 1.49 3.58
CA PRO A 54 -13.30 0.06 3.32
C PRO A 54 -12.64 -0.67 4.48
N ASN A 55 -12.91 -1.98 4.58
CA ASN A 55 -12.12 -2.86 5.43
C ASN A 55 -10.78 -3.21 4.75
N GLU A 56 -9.89 -3.83 5.52
CA GLU A 56 -8.55 -4.23 5.08
C GLU A 56 -8.56 -5.04 3.76
N LYS A 57 -9.44 -6.06 3.65
CA LYS A 57 -9.55 -6.90 2.45
C LYS A 57 -9.86 -6.08 1.19
N ASN A 58 -10.70 -5.06 1.31
CA ASN A 58 -11.03 -4.19 0.19
C ASN A 58 -9.95 -3.15 -0.08
N LEU A 59 -9.27 -2.65 0.94
CA LEU A 59 -8.08 -1.81 0.78
C LEU A 59 -6.99 -2.55 0.00
N GLN A 60 -6.71 -3.81 0.33
CA GLN A 60 -5.75 -4.65 -0.40
C GLN A 60 -6.12 -4.80 -1.88
N ARG A 61 -7.40 -4.98 -2.21
CA ARG A 61 -7.87 -5.05 -3.60
C ARG A 61 -7.68 -3.73 -4.35
N ILE A 62 -7.97 -2.61 -3.69
CA ILE A 62 -7.78 -1.28 -4.27
C ILE A 62 -6.29 -1.00 -4.51
N ALA A 63 -5.43 -1.37 -3.54
CA ALA A 63 -3.98 -1.27 -3.66
C ALA A 63 -3.46 -2.10 -4.84
N GLN A 64 -3.85 -3.38 -4.91
CA GLN A 64 -3.49 -4.28 -6.02
C GLN A 64 -3.92 -3.73 -7.38
N LEU A 65 -5.14 -3.17 -7.48
CA LEU A 65 -5.61 -2.58 -8.74
C LEU A 65 -4.73 -1.41 -9.20
N LYS A 66 -4.20 -0.62 -8.26
CA LYS A 66 -3.30 0.50 -8.54
C LYS A 66 -1.85 0.06 -8.79
N GLY A 67 -1.49 -1.18 -8.43
CA GLY A 67 -0.10 -1.61 -8.37
C GLY A 67 0.64 -1.14 -7.12
N TRP A 68 -0.09 -0.87 -6.04
CA TRP A 68 0.44 -0.50 -4.73
C TRP A 68 0.36 -1.66 -3.73
N THR A 69 1.24 -1.62 -2.74
CA THR A 69 1.15 -2.37 -1.49
C THR A 69 0.06 -1.78 -0.59
N TYR A 70 -0.38 -2.58 0.39
CA TYR A 70 -1.32 -2.12 1.41
C TYR A 70 -0.80 -0.90 2.19
N LEU A 71 0.49 -0.91 2.53
CA LEU A 71 1.12 0.17 3.31
C LEU A 71 1.14 1.49 2.53
N GLU A 72 1.52 1.46 1.25
CA GLU A 72 1.52 2.65 0.38
C GLU A 72 0.13 3.28 0.27
N LEU A 73 -0.91 2.45 0.15
CA LEU A 73 -2.29 2.94 0.15
C LEU A 73 -2.63 3.62 1.48
N VAL A 74 -2.33 3.00 2.62
CA VAL A 74 -2.62 3.57 3.95
C VAL A 74 -1.89 4.91 4.13
N LEU A 75 -0.60 4.98 3.82
CA LEU A 75 0.18 6.22 3.91
C LEU A 75 -0.45 7.34 3.06
N PHE A 76 -0.83 7.01 1.81
CA PHE A 76 -1.53 7.94 0.93
C PHE A 76 -2.86 8.44 1.51
N LEU A 77 -3.65 7.54 2.12
CA LEU A 77 -4.95 7.93 2.69
C LEU A 77 -4.79 8.93 3.84
N PHE A 78 -3.85 8.69 4.76
CA PHE A 78 -3.66 9.53 5.95
C PHE A 78 -2.71 10.72 5.74
N GLY A 79 -2.29 10.99 4.50
CA GLY A 79 -1.50 12.19 4.18
C GLY A 79 -0.03 12.12 4.58
N SER A 80 0.48 10.92 4.89
CA SER A 80 1.92 10.68 4.91
C SER A 80 2.35 10.56 3.47
N ASP A 81 2.87 11.64 2.90
CA ASP A 81 3.18 11.80 1.49
C ASP A 81 3.90 10.56 0.95
N ALA A 82 3.15 9.64 0.32
CA ALA A 82 3.70 8.32 0.00
C ALA A 82 4.97 8.49 -0.86
N ARG A 83 4.96 9.47 -1.77
CA ARG A 83 6.10 9.83 -2.64
C ARG A 83 7.38 10.17 -1.88
N SER A 84 7.33 10.78 -0.71
CA SER A 84 8.56 11.09 0.05
C SER A 84 9.19 9.85 0.69
N VAL A 85 8.43 8.75 0.83
CA VAL A 85 8.90 7.47 1.34
C VAL A 85 9.28 6.50 0.21
N ILE A 86 8.65 6.62 -0.98
CA ILE A 86 8.92 5.72 -2.14
C ILE A 86 9.90 6.28 -3.18
N THR A 87 10.38 7.52 -3.07
CA THR A 87 11.61 7.94 -3.79
C THR A 87 12.89 7.58 -3.03
N THR A 88 12.93 6.39 -2.44
CA THR A 88 14.20 5.73 -2.13
C THR A 88 14.10 4.29 -2.61
N THR A 89 14.20 4.17 -3.93
CA THR A 89 15.00 3.11 -4.53
C THR A 89 16.34 3.10 -3.81
N GLU A 90 16.45 2.28 -2.77
CA GLU A 90 17.62 1.46 -2.44
C GLU A 90 17.17 0.53 -1.28
N PRO A 91 16.60 -0.65 -1.58
CA PRO A 91 16.39 -1.72 -0.59
C PRO A 91 17.63 -1.99 0.28
N LEU A 92 18.81 -1.66 -0.26
CA LEU A 92 20.11 -1.75 0.40
C LEU A 92 20.25 -0.83 1.62
N GLU A 93 19.60 0.33 1.70
CA GLU A 93 19.79 1.27 2.81
C GLU A 93 19.06 0.84 4.08
N VAL A 94 17.83 0.31 3.92
CA VAL A 94 17.07 -0.33 5.00
C VAL A 94 17.79 -1.57 5.52
N ILE A 95 18.32 -2.39 4.60
CA ILE A 95 19.16 -3.55 4.96
C ILE A 95 20.41 -3.07 5.71
N ARG A 96 21.13 -2.05 5.21
CA ARG A 96 22.34 -1.48 5.83
C ARG A 96 22.07 -0.91 7.22
N ALA A 97 20.92 -0.29 7.47
CA ALA A 97 20.51 0.20 8.80
C ALA A 97 20.17 -0.94 9.79
N CYS A 98 19.75 -2.10 9.28
CA CYS A 98 19.43 -3.29 10.09
C CYS A 98 20.66 -4.18 10.38
N VAL A 99 21.68 -4.19 9.52
CA VAL A 99 22.95 -4.92 9.71
C VAL A 99 23.61 -4.69 11.09
N PRO A 100 23.75 -3.45 11.61
CA PRO A 100 24.35 -3.23 12.93
C PRO A 100 23.50 -3.69 14.12
N LYS A 101 22.23 -4.09 13.89
CA LYS A 101 21.35 -4.67 14.93
C LYS A 101 21.30 -6.21 14.89
N LEU A 102 21.89 -6.83 13.87
CA LEU A 102 22.02 -8.29 13.79
C LEU A 102 23.00 -8.80 14.84
N SER A 103 22.69 -9.95 15.44
CA SER A 103 23.66 -10.66 16.26
C SER A 103 24.87 -11.08 15.41
N PRO A 104 26.06 -11.25 16.01
CA PRO A 104 27.27 -11.64 15.27
C PRO A 104 27.06 -12.85 14.36
N ARG A 105 26.29 -13.84 14.85
CA ARG A 105 25.94 -15.05 14.09
C ARG A 105 25.15 -14.77 12.80
N LYS A 106 24.15 -13.88 12.85
CA LYS A 106 23.34 -13.53 11.67
C LYS A 106 24.10 -12.66 10.68
N ARG A 107 25.10 -11.89 11.14
CA ARG A 107 26.00 -11.15 10.23
C ARG A 107 26.91 -12.10 9.47
N GLN A 108 27.50 -13.07 10.17
CA GLN A 108 28.32 -14.10 9.53
C GLN A 108 27.53 -14.89 8.49
N GLU A 109 26.32 -15.34 8.83
CA GLU A 109 25.44 -16.03 7.87
C GLU A 109 25.21 -15.19 6.60
N LEU A 110 25.00 -13.88 6.74
CA LEU A 110 24.80 -12.97 5.61
C LEU A 110 26.07 -12.75 4.79
N GLU A 111 27.23 -12.62 5.43
CA GLU A 111 28.55 -12.54 4.77
C GLU A 111 28.87 -13.82 4.00
N ASP A 112 28.52 -14.99 4.55
CA ASP A 112 28.71 -16.28 3.91
C ASP A 112 27.85 -16.36 2.63
N TYR A 113 26.57 -15.92 2.67
CA TYR A 113 25.70 -15.86 1.49
C TYR A 113 26.19 -14.89 0.41
N LEU A 114 26.71 -13.73 0.80
CA LEU A 114 27.21 -12.71 -0.14
C LEU A 114 28.57 -13.07 -0.75
N SER A 115 29.34 -13.93 -0.08
CA SER A 115 30.65 -14.43 -0.53
C SER A 115 30.54 -15.67 -1.42
N LEU A 116 29.35 -16.25 -1.59
CA LEU A 116 29.14 -17.31 -2.57
C LEU A 116 29.37 -16.72 -3.98
N PRO A 117 30.24 -17.32 -4.81
CA PRO A 117 30.28 -16.94 -6.21
C PRO A 117 28.87 -17.15 -6.76
N ALA A 118 28.30 -16.11 -7.38
CA ALA A 118 27.02 -16.24 -8.06
C ALA A 118 27.14 -17.43 -9.00
N GLU A 119 26.45 -18.53 -8.68
CA GLU A 119 26.44 -19.74 -9.48
C GLU A 119 26.12 -19.31 -10.91
N ASP A 120 27.16 -19.42 -11.74
CA ASP A 120 27.22 -18.95 -13.11
C ASP A 120 26.11 -19.70 -13.85
N SER A 121 24.93 -19.08 -13.96
CA SER A 121 23.74 -19.65 -14.60
C SER A 121 23.87 -19.61 -16.12
N GLN A 122 25.07 -19.92 -16.62
CA GLN A 122 25.35 -20.25 -18.01
C GLN A 122 26.14 -21.57 -18.07
N ARG A 123 25.40 -22.65 -17.86
CA ARG A 123 25.66 -24.01 -18.36
C ARG A 123 24.27 -24.62 -18.54
N THR A 124 23.73 -24.88 -19.72
CA THR A 124 24.26 -25.10 -21.08
C THR A 124 23.09 -24.95 -22.04
#